data_AF-A0A0W1AXL8-F1
#
_entry.id   AF-A0A0W1AXL8-F1
#
_cell.length_a   1.000
_cell.length_b   1.000
_cell.length_c   1.000
_cell.angle_alpha   90.00
_cell.angle_beta   90.00
_cell.angle_gamma   90.00
#
_symmetry.space_group_name_H-M   'P 1'
#
loop_
_entity.id
_entity.type
_entity.pdbx_description
1 polymer ?
#
loop_
_entity_poly.entity_id
_entity_poly.type
_entity_poly.pdbx_seq_one_letter_code
_entity_poly.pdbx_strand_id
1 'polypeptide(L)'
;MERSAPGFKCACPHRTSNEVEADIQGKEKIEETLKFLKEYTIEHFSNEEQLMEEIDFPELAEHRKTHANFVKAVLELEETIKTKGVSVLSTIKLNRTLTDWLLNHINKCDKLIGECMATRERAV
;
A
#
# COMPACT_ATOMS: atom_id res chain seq x y z
N MET A 1 -38.44 43.29 -31.96
CA MET A 1 -38.75 41.85 -32.11
C MET A 1 -37.84 41.34 -33.21
N GLU A 2 -36.93 40.40 -33.03
CA GLU A 2 -36.60 39.48 -31.94
C GLU A 2 -35.08 39.37 -31.83
N ARG A 3 -34.57 39.28 -30.61
CA ARG A 3 -33.16 39.05 -30.30
C ARG A 3 -32.92 37.54 -30.38
N SER A 4 -32.05 37.11 -31.29
CA SER A 4 -31.65 35.71 -31.42
C SER A 4 -30.40 35.44 -30.60
N ALA A 5 -30.55 34.70 -29.49
CA ALA A 5 -29.58 33.83 -28.80
C ALA A 5 -30.26 33.32 -27.49
N PRO A 6 -30.00 32.10 -26.97
CA PRO A 6 -28.73 31.38 -27.06
C PRO A 6 -28.82 29.88 -27.42
N GLY A 7 -27.85 29.40 -28.19
CA GLY A 7 -27.55 27.97 -28.29
C GLY A 7 -26.81 27.49 -27.04
N PHE A 8 -27.52 26.80 -26.16
CA PHE A 8 -26.93 26.04 -25.05
C PHE A 8 -26.24 24.80 -25.66
N LYS A 9 -24.95 24.92 -26.02
CA LYS A 9 -24.12 23.75 -26.28
C LYS A 9 -23.91 23.02 -24.97
N CYS A 10 -24.57 21.88 -24.81
CA CYS A 10 -24.31 20.94 -23.73
C CYS A 10 -22.83 20.51 -23.84
N ALA A 11 -22.01 20.90 -22.87
CA ALA A 11 -20.61 20.51 -22.81
C ALA A 11 -20.51 19.06 -22.33
N CYS A 12 -20.49 18.11 -23.27
CA CYS A 12 -20.00 16.77 -22.97
C CYS A 12 -18.49 16.84 -22.68
N PRO A 13 -17.98 16.19 -21.63
CA PRO A 13 -16.55 16.14 -21.35
C PRO A 13 -15.90 15.11 -22.28
N HIS A 14 -15.47 15.56 -23.46
CA HIS A 14 -14.62 14.76 -24.33
C HIS A 14 -13.21 14.80 -23.72
N ARG A 15 -12.86 13.79 -22.93
CA ARG A 15 -11.51 13.60 -22.37
C ARG A 15 -10.51 13.51 -23.54
N THR A 16 -9.44 14.30 -23.52
CA THR A 16 -8.47 14.39 -24.63
C THR A 16 -7.52 13.19 -24.63
N SER A 17 -6.99 12.79 -25.80
CA SER A 17 -6.13 11.60 -25.94
C SER A 17 -4.92 11.61 -24.99
N ASN A 18 -4.34 12.78 -24.71
CA ASN A 18 -3.22 12.93 -23.77
C ASN A 18 -3.61 12.65 -22.31
N GLU A 19 -4.86 12.98 -21.90
CA GLU A 19 -5.35 12.68 -20.56
C GLU A 19 -5.64 11.18 -20.37
N VAL A 20 -6.00 10.48 -21.45
CA VAL A 20 -6.24 9.03 -21.43
C VAL A 20 -4.92 8.26 -21.31
N GLU A 21 -3.86 8.70 -22.01
CA GLU A 21 -2.52 8.09 -21.91
C GLU A 21 -1.91 8.26 -20.51
N ALA A 22 -2.04 9.43 -19.90
CA ALA A 22 -1.58 9.67 -18.53
C ALA A 22 -2.32 8.81 -17.48
N ASP A 23 -3.62 8.58 -17.68
CA ASP A 23 -4.45 7.75 -16.79
C ASP A 23 -4.08 6.26 -16.91
N ILE A 24 -3.78 5.77 -18.13
CA ILE A 24 -3.32 4.40 -18.38
C ILE A 24 -1.94 4.18 -17.75
N GLN A 25 -0.99 5.10 -17.99
CA GLN A 25 0.37 4.98 -17.45
C GLN A 25 0.42 5.09 -15.93
N GLY A 26 -0.45 5.93 -15.34
CA GLY A 26 -0.63 6.02 -13.89
C GLY A 26 -1.20 4.74 -13.29
N LYS A 27 -2.14 4.09 -13.98
CA LYS A 27 -2.73 2.82 -13.55
C LYS A 27 -1.71 1.68 -13.55
N GLU A 28 -0.98 1.49 -14.64
CA GLU A 28 0.05 0.45 -14.73
C GLU A 28 1.12 0.61 -13.64
N LYS A 29 1.56 1.84 -13.37
CA LYS A 29 2.56 2.11 -12.33
C LYS A 29 2.07 1.76 -10.93
N ILE A 30 0.80 2.00 -10.64
CA ILE A 30 0.20 1.67 -9.34
C ILE A 30 0.07 0.16 -9.19
N GLU A 31 -0.35 -0.55 -10.24
CA GLU A 31 -0.44 -2.01 -10.23
C GLU A 31 0.93 -2.67 -10.04
N GLU A 32 1.96 -2.19 -10.74
CA GLU A 32 3.36 -2.62 -10.53
C GLU A 32 3.82 -2.38 -9.10
N THR A 33 3.53 -1.20 -8.55
CA THR A 33 3.95 -0.82 -7.18
C THR A 33 3.28 -1.71 -6.14
N LEU A 34 1.98 -1.98 -6.30
CA LEU A 34 1.23 -2.87 -5.42
C LEU A 34 1.75 -4.30 -5.47
N LYS A 35 2.08 -4.79 -6.67
CA LYS A 35 2.66 -6.12 -6.85
C LYS A 35 4.00 -6.23 -6.14
N PHE A 36 4.91 -5.29 -6.40
CA PHE A 36 6.22 -5.23 -5.76
C PHE A 36 6.08 -5.18 -4.23
N LEU A 37 5.21 -4.29 -3.73
CA LEU A 37 4.98 -4.13 -2.30
C LEU A 37 4.55 -5.46 -1.66
N LYS A 38 3.56 -6.14 -2.25
CA LYS A 38 3.04 -7.40 -1.74
C LYS A 38 4.12 -8.48 -1.70
N GLU A 39 4.89 -8.63 -2.78
CA GLU A 39 5.95 -9.62 -2.86
C GLU A 39 7.04 -9.35 -1.82
N TYR A 40 7.49 -8.09 -1.73
CA TYR A 40 8.51 -7.67 -0.78
C TYR A 40 8.08 -7.85 0.67
N THR A 41 6.85 -7.47 1.03
CA THR A 41 6.40 -7.56 2.43
C THR A 41 6.16 -9.00 2.86
N ILE A 42 5.68 -9.87 1.98
CA ILE A 42 5.55 -11.31 2.29
C ILE A 42 6.91 -11.93 2.58
N GLU A 43 7.91 -11.65 1.74
CA GLU A 43 9.27 -12.15 1.95
C GLU A 43 9.88 -11.61 3.25
N HIS A 44 9.76 -10.30 3.48
CA HIS A 44 10.27 -9.64 4.68
C HIS A 44 9.64 -10.21 5.96
N PHE A 45 8.31 -10.32 6.02
CA PHE A 45 7.61 -10.88 7.18
C PHE A 45 7.97 -12.35 7.42
N SER A 46 8.12 -13.14 6.36
CA SER A 46 8.55 -14.53 6.49
C SER A 46 9.92 -14.63 7.15
N ASN A 47 10.86 -13.78 6.76
CA ASN A 47 12.21 -13.77 7.31
C ASN A 47 12.22 -13.33 8.79
N GLU A 48 11.46 -12.29 9.12
CA GLU A 48 11.34 -11.83 10.51
C GLU A 48 10.65 -12.84 11.40
N GLU A 49 9.57 -13.46 10.94
CA GLU A 49 8.86 -14.48 11.71
C GLU A 49 9.73 -15.71 11.97
N GLN A 50 10.54 -16.15 10.99
CA GLN A 50 11.52 -17.23 11.19
C GLN A 50 12.55 -16.84 12.25
N LEU A 51 13.10 -15.64 12.14
CA LEU A 51 14.06 -15.13 13.11
C LEU A 51 13.47 -15.03 14.52
N MET A 52 12.23 -14.57 14.62
CA MET A 52 11.49 -14.47 15.89
C MET A 52 11.20 -15.84 16.50
N GLU A 53 10.93 -16.87 15.68
CA GLU A 53 10.81 -18.25 16.15
C GLU A 53 12.15 -18.77 16.68
N GLU A 54 13.27 -18.50 15.99
CA GLU A 54 14.61 -18.94 16.43
C GLU A 54 15.06 -18.32 17.76
N ILE A 55 14.63 -17.09 18.06
CA ILE A 55 14.99 -16.38 19.29
C ILE A 55 13.94 -16.53 20.41
N ASP A 56 12.89 -17.32 20.21
CA ASP A 56 11.74 -17.49 21.13
C ASP A 56 11.09 -16.14 21.49
N PHE A 57 10.82 -15.30 20.50
CA PHE A 57 10.27 -13.97 20.74
C PHE A 57 8.86 -14.04 21.35
N PRO A 58 8.62 -13.43 22.53
CA PRO A 58 7.40 -13.64 23.29
C PRO A 58 6.13 -13.11 22.62
N GLU A 59 6.23 -12.10 21.74
CA GLU A 59 5.08 -11.48 21.07
C GLU A 59 4.90 -11.92 19.61
N LEU A 60 5.49 -13.06 19.20
CA LEU A 60 5.40 -13.58 17.83
C LEU A 60 3.96 -13.64 17.30
N ALA A 61 3.01 -14.10 18.11
CA ALA A 61 1.62 -14.24 17.68
C ALA A 61 0.94 -12.90 17.34
N GLU A 62 1.17 -11.85 18.13
CA GLU A 62 0.65 -10.51 17.87
C GLU A 62 1.34 -9.88 16.64
N HIS A 63 2.62 -10.19 16.45
CA HIS A 63 3.39 -9.73 15.30
C HIS A 63 2.87 -10.34 13.98
N ARG A 64 2.67 -11.66 13.94
CA ARG A 64 2.04 -12.38 12.81
C ARG A 64 0.68 -11.81 12.44
N LYS A 65 -0.12 -11.46 13.45
CA LYS A 65 -1.43 -10.84 13.23
C LYS A 65 -1.31 -9.46 12.58
N THR A 66 -0.30 -8.68 12.97
CA THR A 66 -0.01 -7.37 12.36
C THR A 66 0.40 -7.52 10.90
N HIS A 67 1.27 -8.49 10.58
CA HIS A 67 1.64 -8.83 9.20
C HIS A 67 0.42 -9.24 8.36
N ALA A 68 -0.40 -10.16 8.88
CA ALA A 68 -1.59 -10.63 8.18
C ALA A 68 -2.59 -9.50 7.89
N ASN A 69 -2.77 -8.57 8.85
CA ASN A 69 -3.63 -7.40 8.66
C ASN A 69 -3.11 -6.47 7.57
N PHE A 70 -1.79 -6.29 7.47
CA PHE A 70 -1.19 -5.48 6.42
C PHE A 70 -1.38 -6.09 5.04
N VAL A 71 -1.05 -7.38 4.89
CA VAL A 71 -1.24 -8.10 3.62
C VAL A 71 -2.70 -8.03 3.19
N LYS A 72 -3.64 -8.21 4.13
CA LYS A 72 -5.07 -8.06 3.86
C LYS A 72 -5.42 -6.65 3.35
N ALA A 73 -4.92 -5.59 3.99
CA ALA A 73 -5.18 -4.21 3.57
C ALA A 73 -4.63 -3.92 2.16
N VAL A 74 -3.47 -4.47 1.81
CA VAL A 74 -2.89 -4.37 0.46
C VAL A 74 -3.76 -5.09 -0.57
N LEU A 75 -4.25 -6.29 -0.26
CA LEU A 75 -5.15 -7.06 -1.14
C LEU A 75 -6.50 -6.36 -1.37
N GLU A 76 -7.12 -5.82 -0.30
CA GLU A 76 -8.37 -5.06 -0.40
C GLU A 76 -8.20 -3.80 -1.29
N LEU A 77 -7.04 -3.18 -1.23
CA LEU A 77 -6.71 -2.02 -2.06
C LEU A 77 -6.46 -2.42 -3.51
N GLU A 78 -5.75 -3.52 -3.76
CA GLU A 78 -5.56 -4.11 -5.09
C GLU A 78 -6.92 -4.42 -5.74
N GLU A 79 -7.83 -5.06 -5.00
CA GLU A 79 -9.19 -5.36 -5.47
C GLU A 79 -10.01 -4.08 -5.73
N THR A 80 -9.90 -3.08 -4.86
CA THR A 80 -10.57 -1.79 -5.05
C THR A 80 -10.10 -1.12 -6.35
N ILE A 81 -8.81 -1.17 -6.66
CA ILE A 81 -8.25 -0.59 -7.88
C ILE A 81 -8.68 -1.38 -9.11
N LYS A 82 -8.70 -2.72 -9.04
CA LYS A 82 -9.19 -3.59 -10.11
C LYS A 82 -10.67 -3.35 -10.44
N THR A 83 -11.51 -3.16 -9.42
CA THR A 83 -12.97 -3.04 -9.58
C THR A 83 -13.44 -1.63 -9.90
N LYS A 84 -12.86 -0.60 -9.27
CA LYS A 84 -13.31 0.80 -9.38
C LYS A 84 -12.39 1.67 -10.23
N GLY A 85 -11.25 1.14 -10.67
CA GLY A 85 -10.20 1.89 -11.33
C GLY A 85 -9.33 2.68 -10.34
N VAL A 86 -8.23 3.23 -10.85
CA VAL A 86 -7.39 4.13 -10.08
C VAL A 86 -8.11 5.46 -9.91
N SER A 87 -8.17 5.94 -8.67
CA SER A 87 -8.64 7.29 -8.36
C SER A 87 -7.59 8.00 -7.50
N VAL A 88 -7.58 9.32 -7.52
CA VAL A 88 -6.73 10.14 -6.64
C VAL A 88 -6.91 9.73 -5.17
N LEU A 89 -8.13 9.42 -4.76
CA LEU A 89 -8.44 8.93 -3.41
C LEU A 89 -7.80 7.56 -3.13
N SER A 90 -7.82 6.64 -4.09
CA SER A 90 -7.17 5.33 -3.98
C SER A 90 -5.66 5.47 -3.82
N THR A 91 -5.04 6.39 -4.56
CA THR A 91 -3.60 6.69 -4.50
C THR A 91 -3.21 7.35 -3.17
N ILE A 92 -4.00 8.30 -2.67
CA ILE A 92 -3.77 8.91 -1.35
C ILE A 92 -3.91 7.85 -0.24
N LYS A 93 -4.94 6.99 -0.32
CA LYS A 93 -5.15 5.92 0.64
C LYS A 93 -3.98 4.92 0.62
N LEU A 94 -3.51 4.53 -0.57
CA LEU A 94 -2.31 3.70 -0.72
C LEU A 94 -1.11 4.33 -0.02
N ASN A 95 -0.80 5.58 -0.34
CA ASN A 95 0.38 6.27 0.17
C ASN A 95 0.33 6.43 1.70
N ARG A 96 -0.84 6.74 2.27
CA ARG A 96 -1.05 6.80 3.72
C ARG A 96 -0.91 5.43 4.38
N THR A 97 -1.61 4.42 3.88
CA THR A 97 -1.53 3.07 4.43
C THR A 97 -0.10 2.56 4.40
N LEU A 98 0.64 2.82 3.32
CA LEU A 98 2.06 2.51 3.21
C LEU A 98 2.90 3.25 4.25
N THR A 99 2.84 4.58 4.24
CA THR A 99 3.74 5.40 5.05
C THR A 99 3.49 5.21 6.53
N ASP A 100 2.22 5.23 6.96
CA ASP A 100 1.86 5.09 8.37
C ASP A 100 2.16 3.69 8.87
N TRP A 101 1.89 2.65 8.07
CA TRP A 101 2.12 1.28 8.49
C TRP A 101 3.61 0.94 8.52
N LEU A 102 4.35 1.24 7.45
CA LEU A 102 5.78 0.91 7.35
C LEU A 102 6.59 1.64 8.43
N LEU A 103 6.30 2.93 8.67
CA LEU A 103 7.00 3.70 9.70
C LEU A 103 6.68 3.23 11.11
N ASN A 104 5.43 2.84 11.40
CA ASN A 104 5.07 2.33 12.72
C ASN A 104 5.63 0.92 12.95
N HIS A 105 5.60 0.07 11.93
CA HIS A 105 6.12 -1.29 11.99
C HIS A 105 7.63 -1.29 12.25
N ILE A 106 8.41 -0.63 11.38
CA ILE A 106 9.88 -0.57 11.53
C ILE A 106 10.31 -0.01 12.89
N ASN A 107 9.68 1.09 13.34
CA ASN A 107 10.12 1.75 14.56
C ASN A 107 9.73 1.01 15.85
N LYS A 108 8.64 0.25 15.83
CA LYS A 108 8.10 -0.37 17.05
C LYS A 108 8.33 -1.87 17.11
N CYS A 109 8.36 -2.55 15.99
CA CYS A 109 8.35 -3.99 15.91
C CYS A 109 9.76 -4.50 15.57
N ASP A 110 10.30 -4.12 14.42
CA ASP A 110 11.60 -4.59 13.92
C ASP A 110 12.73 -4.14 14.85
N LYS A 111 12.62 -2.93 15.42
CA LYS A 111 13.57 -2.42 16.40
C LYS A 111 13.62 -3.27 17.67
N LEU A 112 12.48 -3.79 18.14
CA LEU A 112 12.44 -4.66 19.32
C LEU A 112 13.10 -6.02 19.03
N ILE A 113 12.94 -6.54 17.81
CA ILE A 113 13.66 -7.74 17.36
C ILE A 113 15.18 -7.48 17.42
N GLY A 114 15.64 -6.36 16.86
CA GLY A 114 17.05 -5.98 16.90
C GLY A 114 17.62 -5.80 18.31
N GLU A 115 16.86 -5.18 19.22
CA GLU A 115 17.24 -5.03 20.64
C GLU A 115 17.30 -6.38 21.38
N CYS A 116 16.39 -7.30 21.07
CA CYS A 116 16.38 -8.66 21.61
C CYS A 116 17.63 -9.45 21.18
N MET A 117 17.98 -9.39 19.89
CA MET A 117 19.18 -10.03 19.35
C MET A 117 20.46 -9.46 19.97
N ALA A 118 20.59 -8.13 20.03
CA ALA A 118 21.75 -7.47 20.64
C ALA A 118 21.87 -7.77 22.15
N THR A 119 20.78 -8.11 22.82
CA THR A 119 20.80 -8.53 24.23
C THR A 119 21.24 -9.98 24.36
N ARG A 120 20.80 -10.88 23.47
CA ARG A 120 21.27 -12.28 23.44
C ARG A 120 22.75 -12.39 23.11
N GLU A 121 23.28 -11.64 22.13
CA GLU A 121 24.72 -11.64 21.81
C GLU A 121 25.61 -11.14 22.97
N ARG A 122 25.07 -10.31 23.86
CA ARG A 122 25.79 -9.85 25.07
C ARG A 122 25.68 -10.79 26.27
N ALA A 123 24.77 -11.77 26.19
CA ALA A 123 24.54 -12.76 27.25
C ALA A 123 25.25 -14.10 27.00
N VAL A 124 25.89 -14.26 25.84
CA VAL A 124 26.79 -15.36 25.46
C VAL A 124 28.23 -14.92 25.67
#